data_AF-A0A7W9X2F9-F1
#
_entry.id   AF-A0A7W9X2F9-F1
#
_cell.length_a   1.000
_cell.length_b   1.000
_cell.length_c   1.000
_cell.angle_alpha   90.00
_cell.angle_beta   90.00
_cell.angle_gamma   90.00
#
_symmetry.space_group_name_H-M   'P 1'
#
loop_
_entity.id
_entity.type
_entity.pdbx_description
1 polymer ?
#
loop_
_entity_poly.entity_id
_entity_poly.type
_entity_poly.pdbx_seq_one_letter_code
_entity_poly.pdbx_strand_id
1 'polypeptide(L)'
;MKKPLISMTLVAILSILSGCKEEKPVDIVQTVDWYKANKVKRLEVLAKCKDNPGEMANTPNCVNARSAANAITHSARGIIDVKPLTADEINKR
;
A
#
# COMPACT_ATOMS: atom_id res chain seq x y z
N MET A 1 43.88 -24.59 38.52
CA MET A 1 44.04 -23.31 37.79
C MET A 1 42.95 -23.19 36.73
N LYS A 2 42.05 -22.22 36.94
CA LYS A 2 41.32 -21.41 35.95
C LYS A 2 40.64 -22.16 34.79
N LYS A 3 39.39 -22.58 35.00
CA LYS A 3 38.45 -22.90 33.91
C LYS A 3 38.14 -21.59 33.17
N PRO A 4 38.30 -21.52 31.84
CA PRO A 4 37.86 -20.35 31.09
C PRO A 4 36.34 -20.36 31.03
N LEU A 5 35.71 -19.67 31.98
CA LEU A 5 34.32 -19.25 31.93
C LEU A 5 34.20 -18.13 30.88
N ILE A 6 34.55 -18.42 29.62
CA ILE A 6 34.41 -17.47 28.52
C ILE A 6 32.95 -17.54 28.08
N SER A 7 32.14 -16.72 28.73
CA SER A 7 31.17 -15.84 28.10
C SER A 7 30.40 -16.43 26.91
N MET A 8 29.65 -17.50 27.15
CA MET A 8 28.63 -18.01 26.22
C MET A 8 27.28 -17.33 26.53
N THR A 9 27.27 -15.99 26.61
CA THR A 9 26.08 -15.21 27.00
C THR A 9 25.86 -14.02 26.07
N LEU A 10 26.32 -14.10 24.82
CA LEU A 10 26.12 -13.03 23.83
C LEU A 10 25.67 -13.52 22.44
N VAL A 11 24.98 -14.67 22.38
CA VAL A 11 24.40 -15.19 21.13
C VAL A 11 22.96 -15.65 21.36
N ALA A 12 22.12 -14.78 21.94
CA ALA A 12 20.71 -15.11 22.17
C ALA A 12 19.72 -13.98 21.85
N ILE A 13 20.16 -12.85 21.30
CA ILE A 13 19.31 -11.66 21.15
C ILE A 13 18.89 -11.39 19.69
N LEU A 14 19.39 -12.15 18.70
CA LEU A 14 19.16 -11.83 17.28
C LEU A 14 18.06 -12.65 16.59
N SER A 15 17.40 -13.56 17.29
CA SER A 15 16.35 -14.38 16.71
C SER A 15 15.04 -13.97 17.33
N ILE A 16 14.22 -13.19 16.61
CA ILE A 16 12.75 -13.21 16.48
C ILE A 16 12.35 -11.81 15.99
N LEU A 17 12.68 -11.48 14.74
CA LEU A 17 11.85 -10.56 13.96
C LEU A 17 11.00 -11.40 13.00
N SER A 18 10.26 -12.37 13.54
CA SER A 18 9.19 -13.00 12.77
C SER A 18 8.12 -11.93 12.60
N GLY A 19 8.09 -11.29 11.43
CA GLY A 19 6.94 -10.47 11.06
C GLY A 19 5.70 -11.34 11.19
N CYS A 20 4.80 -10.98 12.11
CA CYS A 20 3.50 -11.61 12.27
C CYS A 20 2.66 -11.33 11.02
N LYS A 21 2.96 -12.02 9.92
CA LYS A 21 2.09 -12.03 8.76
C LYS A 21 1.01 -13.04 9.07
N GLU A 22 -0.07 -12.59 9.71
CA GLU A 22 -1.30 -13.37 9.75
C GLU A 22 -1.64 -13.76 8.31
N GLU A 23 -1.72 -15.07 8.04
CA GLU A 23 -2.20 -15.61 6.78
C GLU A 23 -3.70 -15.26 6.68
N LYS A 24 -3.97 -14.03 6.26
CA LYS A 24 -5.33 -13.59 5.97
C LYS A 24 -5.84 -14.43 4.81
N PRO A 25 -7.11 -14.89 4.86
CA PRO A 25 -7.71 -15.60 3.75
C PRO A 25 -7.52 -14.81 2.45
N VAL A 26 -7.26 -15.53 1.36
CA VAL A 26 -7.07 -14.92 0.04
C VAL A 26 -8.39 -14.27 -0.36
N ASP A 27 -8.46 -12.95 -0.22
CA ASP A 27 -9.58 -12.17 -0.71
C ASP A 27 -9.67 -12.32 -2.23
N ILE A 28 -10.88 -12.59 -2.73
CA ILE A 28 -11.14 -12.62 -4.17
C ILE A 28 -10.76 -11.26 -4.78
N VAL A 29 -9.85 -11.28 -5.75
CA VAL A 29 -9.40 -10.07 -6.44
C VAL A 29 -10.49 -9.62 -7.40
N GLN A 30 -10.98 -8.39 -7.18
CA GLN A 30 -12.00 -7.77 -8.04
C GLN A 30 -11.35 -6.84 -9.05
N THR A 31 -11.92 -6.75 -10.24
CA THR A 31 -11.41 -5.90 -11.33
C THR A 31 -11.73 -4.43 -11.12
N VAL A 32 -11.04 -3.56 -11.85
CA VAL A 32 -11.30 -2.10 -11.84
C VAL A 32 -12.75 -1.80 -12.26
N ASP A 33 -13.26 -2.45 -13.30
CA ASP A 33 -14.62 -2.20 -13.79
C ASP A 33 -15.68 -2.68 -12.80
N TRP A 34 -15.42 -3.79 -12.09
CA TRP A 34 -16.27 -4.21 -10.98
C TRP A 34 -16.35 -3.11 -9.91
N TYR A 35 -15.22 -2.52 -9.51
CA TYR A 35 -15.21 -1.41 -8.55
C TYR A 35 -15.83 -0.12 -9.10
N LYS A 36 -15.82 0.13 -10.41
CA LYS A 36 -16.54 1.26 -11.01
C LYS A 36 -18.05 1.09 -10.80
N ALA A 37 -18.58 -0.10 -11.07
CA ALA A 37 -19.99 -0.44 -10.91
C ALA A 37 -20.42 -0.57 -9.44
N ASN A 38 -19.52 -0.97 -8.54
CA ASN A 38 -19.84 -1.24 -7.13
C ASN A 38 -19.33 -0.13 -6.19
N LYS A 39 -20.02 1.02 -6.19
CA LYS A 39 -19.63 2.21 -5.40
C LYS A 39 -19.45 1.91 -3.91
N VAL A 40 -20.39 1.20 -3.28
CA VAL A 40 -20.35 0.92 -1.84
C VAL A 40 -19.11 0.09 -1.50
N LYS A 41 -18.86 -0.99 -2.23
CA LYS A 41 -17.69 -1.84 -1.98
C LYS A 41 -16.38 -1.13 -2.26
N ARG A 42 -16.33 -0.29 -3.30
CA ARG A 42 -15.15 0.55 -3.57
C ARG A 42 -14.82 1.45 -2.38
N LEU A 43 -15.81 2.11 -1.79
CA LEU A 43 -15.60 2.99 -0.64
C LEU A 43 -15.15 2.21 0.62
N GLU A 44 -15.75 1.05 0.88
CA GLU A 44 -15.36 0.17 1.99
C GLU A 44 -13.89 -0.28 1.86
N VAL A 45 -13.49 -0.73 0.66
CA VAL A 45 -12.11 -1.16 0.41
C VAL A 45 -11.16 0.02 0.54
N LEU A 46 -11.47 1.18 -0.04
CA LEU A 46 -10.62 2.37 0.07
C LEU A 46 -10.42 2.82 1.52
N ALA A 47 -11.44 2.72 2.38
CA ALA A 47 -11.30 3.00 3.81
C ALA A 47 -10.28 2.04 4.45
N LYS A 48 -10.45 0.73 4.23
CA LYS A 48 -9.49 -0.29 4.73
C LYS A 48 -8.06 -0.06 4.22
N CYS A 49 -7.90 0.35 2.95
CA CYS A 49 -6.60 0.67 2.37
C CYS A 49 -5.91 1.85 3.09
N LYS A 50 -6.69 2.85 3.53
CA LYS A 50 -6.18 4.03 4.23
C LYS A 50 -5.80 3.71 5.68
N ASP A 51 -6.54 2.81 6.32
CA ASP A 51 -6.29 2.44 7.71
C ASP A 51 -4.98 1.66 7.89
N ASN A 52 -4.48 1.00 6.83
CA ASN A 52 -3.24 0.21 6.86
C ASN A 52 -2.35 0.48 5.62
N PRO A 53 -1.74 1.67 5.53
CA PRO A 53 -1.03 2.11 4.32
C PRO A 53 0.24 1.30 4.02
N GLY A 54 0.80 0.57 4.99
CA GLY A 54 1.93 -0.33 4.77
C GLY A 54 1.52 -1.62 4.07
N GLU A 55 0.87 -2.52 4.81
CA GLU A 55 0.55 -3.86 4.33
C GLU A 55 -0.55 -3.90 3.26
N MET A 56 -1.56 -3.03 3.36
CA MET A 56 -2.76 -3.15 2.52
C MET A 56 -2.71 -2.29 1.25
N ALA A 57 -1.94 -1.19 1.23
CA ALA A 57 -1.97 -0.21 0.14
C ALA A 57 -1.61 -0.78 -1.24
N ASN A 58 -0.82 -1.84 -1.26
CA ASN A 58 -0.33 -2.51 -2.48
C ASN A 58 -1.04 -3.83 -2.77
N THR A 59 -2.08 -4.19 -2.01
CA THR A 59 -2.90 -5.35 -2.36
C THR A 59 -3.62 -5.12 -3.70
N PRO A 60 -3.87 -6.16 -4.51
CA PRO A 60 -4.55 -6.02 -5.79
C PRO A 60 -5.91 -5.30 -5.67
N ASN A 61 -6.67 -5.58 -4.61
CA ASN A 61 -7.96 -4.94 -4.35
C ASN A 61 -7.82 -3.44 -4.03
N CYS A 62 -6.82 -3.02 -3.27
CA CYS A 62 -6.55 -1.60 -3.01
C CYS A 62 -6.10 -0.86 -4.27
N VAL A 63 -5.24 -1.48 -5.09
CA VAL A 63 -4.81 -0.91 -6.38
C VAL A 63 -6.02 -0.75 -7.30
N ASN A 64 -6.84 -1.78 -7.46
CA ASN A 64 -7.98 -1.75 -8.38
C ASN A 64 -9.07 -0.76 -7.93
N ALA A 65 -9.35 -0.69 -6.61
CA ALA A 65 -10.31 0.27 -6.06
C ALA A 65 -9.85 1.74 -6.25
N ARG A 66 -8.56 2.01 -6.06
CA ARG A 66 -7.95 3.33 -6.29
C ARG A 66 -7.95 3.70 -7.77
N SER A 67 -7.58 2.78 -8.66
CA SER A 67 -7.66 2.98 -10.10
C SER A 67 -9.08 3.29 -10.56
N ALA A 68 -10.09 2.60 -10.02
CA ALA A 68 -11.49 2.90 -10.31
C ALA A 68 -11.90 4.30 -9.85
N ALA A 69 -11.51 4.70 -8.62
CA ALA A 69 -11.80 6.04 -8.10
C ALA A 69 -11.12 7.14 -8.91
N ASN A 70 -9.85 6.94 -9.28
CA ASN A 70 -9.10 7.88 -10.12
C ASN A 70 -9.77 7.99 -11.49
N ALA A 71 -10.09 6.87 -12.14
CA ALA A 71 -10.75 6.87 -13.45
C ALA A 71 -12.06 7.66 -13.41
N ILE A 72 -12.92 7.42 -12.42
CA ILE A 72 -14.18 8.17 -12.25
C ILE A 72 -13.93 9.67 -12.05
N THR A 73 -12.94 10.01 -11.23
CA THR A 73 -12.61 11.41 -10.95
C THR A 73 -12.05 12.12 -12.19
N HIS A 74 -11.18 11.46 -12.95
CA HIS A 74 -10.65 11.99 -14.22
C HIS A 74 -11.75 12.10 -15.27
N SER A 75 -12.63 11.10 -15.41
CA SER A 75 -13.78 11.16 -16.31
C SER A 75 -14.74 12.30 -15.94
N ALA A 76 -14.93 12.58 -14.65
CA ALA A 76 -15.77 13.69 -14.18
C ALA A 76 -15.14 15.08 -14.40
N ARG A 77 -13.80 15.16 -14.51
CA ARG A 77 -13.07 16.42 -14.69
C ARG A 77 -13.09 16.95 -16.12
N GLY A 78 -13.52 16.15 -17.10
CA GLY A 78 -13.45 16.53 -18.52
C GLY A 78 -12.01 16.73 -19.01
N ILE A 79 -11.85 17.39 -20.16
CA ILE A 79 -10.53 17.81 -20.64
C ILE A 79 -10.10 19.01 -19.81
N ILE A 80 -9.31 18.77 -18.77
CA ILE A 80 -8.54 19.86 -18.14
C ILE A 80 -7.30 20.07 -19.00
N ASP A 81 -7.24 21.21 -19.68
CA ASP A 81 -6.05 21.67 -20.39
C ASP A 81 -5.00 22.14 -19.37
N VAL A 82 -4.28 21.18 -18.79
CA VAL A 82 -3.12 21.45 -17.94
C VAL A 82 -1.90 21.65 -18.83
N LYS A 83 -1.37 22.88 -18.86
CA LYS A 83 -0.10 23.15 -19.52
C LYS A 83 1.02 22.36 -18.83
N PRO A 84 1.91 21.67 -19.58
CA PRO A 84 3.05 20.98 -18.99
C PRO A 84 3.93 21.96 -18.21
N LEU A 85 4.42 21.52 -17.04
CA LEU A 85 5.46 22.24 -16.31
C LEU A 85 6.70 22.41 -17.19
N THR A 86 7.18 23.65 -17.27
CA THR A 86 8.38 23.97 -18.03
C THR A 86 9.64 23.76 -17.18
N ALA A 87 10.79 23.50 -17.83
CA ALA A 87 12.06 23.29 -17.14
C ALA A 87 12.46 24.50 -16.26
N ASP A 88 12.15 25.72 -16.71
CA ASP A 88 12.43 26.94 -15.96
C ASP A 88 11.59 27.08 -14.69
N GLU A 89 10.37 26.53 -14.66
CA GLU A 89 9.52 26.52 -13.47
C GLU A 89 9.95 25.48 -12.44
N ILE A 90 10.61 24.41 -12.88
CA ILE A 90 11.18 23.39 -11.99
C ILE A 90 12.42 23.93 -11.27
N ASN A 91 13.28 24.64 -11.98
CA ASN A 91 14.55 25.17 -11.45
C ASN A 91 14.38 26.40 -10.52
N LYS A 92 13.17 26.95 -10.40
CA LYS A 92 12.85 28.08 -9.51
C LYS A 92 12.34 27.68 -8.12
N ARG A 93 12.19 26.39 -7.83
CA ARG A 93 11.75 25.89 -6.51
C ARG A 93 12.90 25.60 -5.56
#